data_AF-A0A7S2YET3-F1
#
_entry.id   AF-A0A7S2YET3-F1
#
_cell.length_a   1.000
_cell.length_b   1.000
_cell.length_c   1.000
_cell.angle_alpha   90.00
_cell.angle_beta   90.00
_cell.angle_gamma   90.00
#
_symmetry.space_group_name_H-M   'P 1'
#
loop_
_entity.id
_entity.type
_entity.pdbx_description
1 polymer ?
#
loop_
_entity_poly.entity_id
_entity_poly.type
_entity_poly.pdbx_seq_one_letter_code
_entity_poly.pdbx_strand_id
1 'polypeptide(L)'
;MGRAGRDGLPSSSLVYFSNGDASLFRFLATKKKNGEERALEALEKVAEYCLTQGCRRAYLLRFFGEKVANSASVCQKNCDYCQNPTKVSRAIEASNACNDFSFQTTMSSGKEWDGQWAAPHGDYSDDDDYEERGELESNGLIIRGSSDATEDSRPVGKNGSIEKVLKKYEVRSLLTPHL
;
A
#
# COMPACT_ATOMS: atom_id res chain seq x y z
N MET A 1 11.51 -6.45 4.63
CA MET A 1 12.70 -5.72 5.11
C MET A 1 13.73 -6.55 5.90
N GLY A 2 13.37 -7.58 6.68
CA GLY A 2 14.36 -8.28 7.54
C GLY A 2 15.00 -9.58 7.02
N ARG A 3 14.66 -10.03 5.81
CA ARG A 3 15.13 -11.32 5.26
C ARG A 3 16.27 -11.22 4.23
N ALA A 4 16.47 -10.05 3.63
CA ALA A 4 17.50 -9.82 2.63
C ALA A 4 18.88 -9.58 3.29
N GLY A 5 19.96 -9.84 2.56
CA GLY A 5 21.33 -9.43 2.94
C GLY A 5 21.94 -10.22 4.11
N ARG A 6 21.56 -11.51 4.29
CA ARG A 6 22.19 -12.39 5.31
C ARG A 6 23.62 -12.79 4.99
N ASP A 7 24.03 -12.59 3.75
CA ASP A 7 25.39 -12.78 3.24
C ASP A 7 26.29 -11.54 3.43
N GLY A 8 25.74 -10.43 3.95
CA GLY A 8 26.45 -9.16 4.12
C GLY A 8 26.64 -8.37 2.82
N LEU A 9 26.11 -8.84 1.69
CA LEU A 9 26.19 -8.12 0.43
C LEU A 9 25.13 -7.00 0.36
N PRO A 10 25.36 -5.95 -0.45
CA PRO A 10 24.36 -4.91 -0.67
C PRO A 10 23.03 -5.50 -1.16
N SER A 11 21.96 -5.16 -0.46
CA SER A 11 20.60 -5.53 -0.83
C SER A 11 19.67 -4.33 -0.73
N SER A 12 18.61 -4.35 -1.53
CA SER A 12 17.57 -3.33 -1.51
C SER A 12 16.26 -3.96 -1.10
N SER A 13 15.42 -3.18 -0.44
CA SER A 13 14.06 -3.58 -0.15
C SER A 13 13.15 -2.38 -0.41
N LEU A 14 12.02 -2.67 -1.04
CA LEU A 14 11.07 -1.69 -1.55
C LEU A 14 9.69 -1.97 -0.95
N VAL A 15 8.96 -0.91 -0.66
CA VAL A 15 7.57 -0.97 -0.21
C VAL A 15 6.74 -0.14 -1.19
N TYR A 16 5.69 -0.75 -1.73
CA TYR A 16 4.67 -0.05 -2.49
C TYR A 16 3.54 0.33 -1.54
N PHE A 17 3.10 1.58 -1.59
CA PHE A 17 2.06 2.11 -0.72
C PHE A 17 1.09 2.96 -1.52
N SER A 18 -0.21 2.74 -1.28
CA SER A 18 -1.27 3.64 -1.71
C SER A 18 -2.30 3.81 -0.60
N ASN A 19 -2.97 4.98 -0.58
CA ASN A 19 -4.07 5.21 0.36
C ASN A 19 -5.28 4.30 0.08
N GLY A 20 -5.41 3.80 -1.16
CA GLY A 20 -6.40 2.78 -1.52
C GLY A 20 -6.15 1.47 -0.78
N ASP A 21 -4.92 0.96 -0.81
CA ASP A 21 -4.53 -0.26 -0.09
C ASP A 21 -4.71 -0.07 1.42
N ALA A 22 -4.34 1.09 1.96
CA ALA A 22 -4.54 1.39 3.37
C ALA A 22 -6.03 1.37 3.76
N SER A 23 -6.90 1.89 2.89
CA SER A 23 -8.36 1.88 3.12
C SER A 23 -8.93 0.46 3.07
N LEU A 24 -8.47 -0.37 2.13
CA LEU A 24 -8.81 -1.79 2.07
C LEU A 24 -8.39 -2.51 3.36
N PHE A 25 -7.15 -2.33 3.79
CA PHE A 25 -6.67 -3.02 5.00
C PHE A 25 -7.38 -2.55 6.27
N ARG A 26 -7.80 -1.28 6.35
CA ARG A 26 -8.67 -0.81 7.45
C ARG A 26 -9.99 -1.56 7.46
N PHE A 27 -10.66 -1.66 6.32
CA PHE A 27 -11.92 -2.41 6.19
C PHE A 27 -11.75 -3.88 6.57
N LEU A 28 -10.69 -4.54 6.12
CA LEU A 28 -10.42 -5.94 6.48
C LEU A 28 -10.11 -6.11 7.98
N ALA A 29 -9.49 -5.12 8.61
CA ALA A 29 -9.21 -5.14 10.04
C ALA A 29 -10.50 -5.03 10.87
N THR A 30 -11.47 -4.20 10.46
CA THR A 30 -12.74 -4.04 11.17
C THR A 30 -13.68 -5.25 11.05
N LYS A 31 -13.49 -6.09 10.03
CA LYS A 31 -14.25 -7.35 9.88
C LYS A 31 -13.78 -8.48 10.82
N LYS A 32 -12.62 -8.34 11.47
CA LYS A 32 -12.12 -9.37 12.40
C LYS A 32 -12.79 -9.23 13.76
N LYS A 33 -13.39 -10.32 14.24
CA LYS A 33 -14.07 -10.38 15.55
C LYS A 33 -13.16 -10.07 16.75
N ASN A 34 -11.84 -10.31 16.63
CA ASN A 34 -10.85 -10.09 17.69
C ASN A 34 -9.60 -9.40 17.13
N GLY A 35 -9.07 -8.41 17.85
CA GLY A 35 -7.76 -7.78 17.56
C GLY A 35 -7.78 -6.63 16.54
N GLU A 36 -8.96 -6.09 16.24
CA GLU A 36 -9.15 -4.93 15.35
C GLU A 36 -8.25 -3.76 15.76
N GLU A 37 -8.29 -3.32 17.02
CA GLU A 37 -7.54 -2.16 17.50
C GLU A 37 -6.04 -2.28 17.25
N ARG A 38 -5.45 -3.44 17.59
CA ARG A 38 -4.02 -3.71 17.35
C ARG A 38 -3.68 -3.75 15.86
N ALA A 39 -4.58 -4.29 15.03
CA ALA A 39 -4.38 -4.34 13.59
C ALA A 39 -4.46 -2.94 12.96
N LEU A 40 -5.39 -2.10 13.42
CA LEU A 40 -5.51 -0.71 12.99
C LEU A 40 -4.30 0.11 13.42
N GLU A 41 -3.85 -0.01 14.67
CA GLU A 41 -2.63 0.65 15.15
C GLU A 41 -1.41 0.24 14.32
N ALA A 42 -1.22 -1.06 14.07
CA ALA A 42 -0.12 -1.55 13.25
C ALA A 42 -0.18 -1.00 11.82
N LEU A 43 -1.38 -0.93 11.23
CA LEU A 43 -1.59 -0.37 9.89
C LEU A 43 -1.25 1.13 9.86
N GLU A 44 -1.66 1.89 10.88
CA GLU A 44 -1.32 3.31 11.01
C GLU A 44 0.18 3.52 11.09
N LYS A 45 0.91 2.68 11.84
CA LYS A 45 2.38 2.74 11.91
C LYS A 45 3.05 2.45 10.58
N VAL A 46 2.52 1.53 9.77
CA VAL A 46 3.03 1.27 8.42
C VAL A 46 2.73 2.46 7.49
N ALA A 47 1.52 3.03 7.57
CA ALA A 47 1.17 4.22 6.78
C ALA A 47 2.06 5.42 7.16
N GLU A 48 2.28 5.65 8.46
CA GLU A 48 3.19 6.66 8.98
C GLU A 48 4.62 6.43 8.47
N TYR A 49 5.12 5.20 8.52
CA TYR A 49 6.43 4.85 7.97
C TYR A 49 6.58 5.25 6.50
N CYS A 50 5.56 5.02 5.67
CA CYS A 50 5.56 5.36 4.25
C CYS A 50 5.46 6.87 4.00
N LEU A 51 4.61 7.57 4.76
CA LEU A 51 4.26 8.98 4.56
C LEU A 51 5.13 9.97 5.35
N THR A 52 6.00 9.49 6.23
CA THR A 52 6.93 10.36 6.97
C THR A 52 8.02 10.92 6.05
N GLN A 53 8.20 12.24 6.07
CA GLN A 53 9.33 12.91 5.43
C GLN A 53 10.59 12.77 6.31
N GLY A 54 11.20 11.59 6.33
CA GLY A 54 12.34 11.31 7.18
C GLY A 54 13.12 10.07 6.80
N CYS A 55 14.27 9.89 7.45
CA CYS A 55 15.12 8.72 7.25
C CYS A 55 14.36 7.43 7.63
N ARG A 56 14.20 6.51 6.68
CA ARG A 56 13.51 5.23 6.88
C ARG A 56 14.15 4.36 7.95
N ARG A 57 15.48 4.29 7.95
CA ARG A 57 16.22 3.50 8.94
C ARG A 57 16.08 4.06 10.34
N ALA A 58 16.14 5.39 10.50
CA ALA A 58 15.92 6.03 11.78
C ALA A 58 14.49 5.80 12.31
N TYR A 59 13.48 5.83 11.43
CA TYR A 59 12.10 5.50 11.80
C TYR A 59 12.00 4.07 12.34
N LEU A 60 12.51 3.08 11.61
CA LEU A 60 12.43 1.68 12.01
C LEU A 60 13.12 1.41 13.36
N LEU A 61 14.29 2.00 13.60
CA LEU A 61 14.99 1.82 14.87
C LEU A 61 14.22 2.44 16.03
N ARG A 62 13.66 3.64 15.85
CA ARG A 62 12.80 4.29 16.86
C ARG A 62 11.55 3.46 17.14
N PHE A 63 10.95 2.87 16.10
CA PHE A 63 9.78 2.01 16.24
C PHE A 63 10.04 0.82 17.16
N PHE A 64 11.25 0.23 17.12
CA PHE A 64 11.66 -0.85 18.04
C PHE A 64 12.29 -0.36 19.35
N GLY A 65 12.19 0.93 19.66
CA GLY A 65 12.64 1.52 20.93
C GLY A 65 14.13 1.87 20.98
N GLU A 66 14.85 1.81 19.86
CA GLU A 66 16.26 2.22 19.81
C GLU A 66 16.42 3.75 19.81
N LYS A 67 17.41 4.24 20.56
CA LYS A 67 17.71 5.67 20.64
C LYS A 67 18.56 6.11 19.45
N VAL A 68 17.95 6.87 18.54
CA VAL A 68 18.64 7.44 17.37
C VAL A 68 19.00 8.90 17.60
N ALA A 69 20.26 9.16 17.92
CA ALA A 69 20.77 10.52 18.14
C ALA A 69 20.87 11.34 16.84
N ASN A 70 21.27 10.71 15.73
CA ASN A 70 21.40 11.35 14.43
C ASN A 70 21.05 10.35 13.32
N SER A 71 20.22 10.75 12.35
CA SER A 71 19.86 9.90 11.21
C SER A 71 21.05 9.65 10.25
N ALA A 72 21.99 10.59 10.14
CA ALA A 72 23.14 10.48 9.27
C ALA A 72 24.09 9.34 9.68
N SER A 73 24.32 9.16 10.99
CA SER A 73 25.22 8.13 11.51
C SER A 73 24.68 6.71 11.28
N VAL A 74 23.37 6.53 11.39
CA VAL A 74 22.73 5.22 11.29
C VAL A 74 22.44 4.81 9.85
N CYS A 75 22.06 5.75 8.98
CA CYS A 75 21.62 5.43 7.63
C CYS A 75 22.70 5.55 6.56
N GLN A 76 23.64 6.50 6.71
CA GLN A 76 24.73 6.70 5.75
C GLN A 76 24.25 6.80 4.28
N LYS A 77 23.12 7.48 4.05
CA LYS A 77 22.48 7.65 2.72
C LYS A 77 22.03 6.34 2.04
N ASN A 78 21.66 5.32 2.82
CA ASN A 78 21.15 4.04 2.31
C ASN A 78 19.61 3.93 2.24
N CYS A 79 18.87 5.03 2.36
CA CYS A 79 17.42 5.05 2.11
C CYS A 79 17.04 6.18 1.16
N ASP A 80 15.88 6.04 0.52
CA ASP A 80 15.27 6.98 -0.43
C ASP A 80 15.33 8.43 0.07
N TYR A 81 14.89 8.68 1.30
CA TYR A 81 14.84 10.03 1.87
C TYR A 81 16.24 10.60 2.11
N CYS A 82 17.18 9.81 2.62
CA CYS A 82 18.55 10.31 2.84
C CYS A 82 19.34 10.50 1.54
N GLN A 83 18.94 9.84 0.45
CA GLN A 83 19.52 10.04 -0.87
C GLN A 83 18.96 11.28 -1.56
N ASN A 84 17.64 11.47 -1.52
CA ASN A 84 16.98 12.59 -2.16
C ASN A 84 15.72 13.03 -1.39
N PRO A 85 15.89 13.87 -0.34
CA PRO A 85 14.78 14.33 0.49
C PRO A 85 13.69 15.02 -0.33
N THR A 86 14.10 15.92 -1.25
CA THR A 86 13.18 16.71 -2.08
C THR A 86 12.29 15.83 -2.94
N LYS A 87 12.84 14.78 -3.57
CA LYS A 87 12.06 13.84 -4.39
C LYS A 87 11.02 13.10 -3.55
N VAL A 88 11.40 12.66 -2.35
CA VAL A 88 10.50 11.93 -1.45
C VAL A 88 9.41 12.85 -0.89
N SER A 89 9.75 14.06 -0.47
CA SER A 89 8.78 15.07 -0.01
C SER A 89 7.73 15.37 -1.09
N ARG A 90 8.15 15.61 -2.34
CA ARG A 90 7.24 15.84 -3.47
C ARG A 90 6.33 14.64 -3.75
N ALA A 91 6.85 13.42 -3.63
CA ALA A 91 6.06 12.20 -3.79
C ALA A 91 4.99 12.05 -2.71
N ILE A 92 5.33 12.37 -1.45
CA ILE A 92 4.39 12.34 -0.33
C ILE A 92 3.31 13.43 -0.52
N GLU A 93 3.70 14.64 -0.88
CA GLU A 93 2.76 15.74 -1.16
C GLU A 93 1.80 15.39 -2.30
N ALA A 94 2.31 14.79 -3.39
CA ALA A 94 1.47 14.31 -4.48
C ALA A 94 0.50 13.23 -4.02
N SER A 95 0.94 12.29 -3.18
CA SER A 95 0.10 11.24 -2.60
C SER A 95 -1.05 11.82 -1.79
N ASN A 96 -0.76 12.81 -0.92
CA ASN A 96 -1.77 13.50 -0.12
C ASN A 96 -2.77 14.26 -1.02
N ALA A 97 -2.28 15.00 -2.01
CA ALA A 97 -3.14 15.71 -2.95
C ALA A 97 -4.05 14.78 -3.77
N CYS A 98 -3.53 13.62 -4.19
CA CYS A 98 -4.32 12.58 -4.87
C CYS A 98 -5.37 11.96 -3.94
N ASN A 99 -5.07 11.82 -2.65
CA ASN A 99 -6.00 11.31 -1.65
C ASN A 99 -7.17 12.28 -1.43
N ASP A 100 -6.87 13.55 -1.22
CA ASP A 100 -7.87 14.61 -1.04
C ASP A 100 -8.80 14.69 -2.26
N PHE A 101 -8.26 14.56 -3.47
CA PHE A 101 -9.04 14.59 -4.70
C PHE A 101 -9.98 13.37 -4.86
N SER A 102 -9.49 12.19 -4.48
CA SER A 102 -10.31 10.95 -4.47
C SER A 102 -11.46 11.06 -3.47
N PHE A 103 -11.20 11.67 -2.32
CA PHE A 103 -12.20 11.93 -1.28
C PHE A 103 -13.25 12.98 -1.71
N GLN A 104 -12.84 14.08 -2.34
CA GLN A 104 -13.78 15.09 -2.85
C GLN A 104 -14.68 14.54 -3.96
N THR A 105 -14.14 13.69 -4.83
CA THR A 105 -14.92 13.10 -5.95
C THR A 105 -15.97 12.11 -5.44
N THR A 106 -15.68 11.34 -4.39
CA THR A 106 -16.66 10.43 -3.78
C THR A 106 -17.78 11.23 -3.11
N MET A 107 -17.45 12.28 -2.33
CA MET A 107 -18.42 13.20 -1.73
C MET A 107 -19.29 13.94 -2.75
N SER A 108 -18.71 14.42 -3.86
CA SER A 108 -19.48 15.15 -4.90
C SER A 108 -20.37 14.24 -5.74
N SER A 109 -20.14 12.92 -5.73
CA SER A 109 -20.91 11.96 -6.51
C SER A 109 -22.22 11.53 -5.84
N GLY A 110 -22.46 11.92 -4.58
CA GLY A 110 -23.66 11.57 -3.82
C GLY A 110 -23.86 10.07 -3.58
N LYS A 111 -22.87 9.24 -3.92
CA LYS A 111 -22.90 7.80 -3.65
C LYS A 111 -22.41 7.58 -2.23
N GLU A 112 -23.36 7.30 -1.34
CA GLU A 112 -23.09 6.74 -0.02
C GLU A 112 -22.25 5.46 -0.21
N TRP A 113 -21.16 5.35 0.54
CA TRP A 113 -20.29 4.19 0.48
C TRP A 113 -21.06 3.01 1.09
N ASP A 114 -21.52 2.07 0.26
CA ASP A 114 -22.35 0.91 0.65
C ASP A 114 -21.60 -0.15 1.48
N GLY A 115 -20.31 0.08 1.75
CA GLY A 115 -19.46 -0.85 2.47
C GLY A 115 -19.05 -2.08 1.64
N GLN A 116 -19.37 -2.12 0.35
CA GLN A 116 -18.86 -3.13 -0.58
C GLN A 116 -17.52 -2.66 -1.14
N TRP A 117 -16.42 -3.28 -0.68
CA TRP A 117 -15.15 -3.17 -1.40
C TRP A 117 -15.29 -3.90 -2.75
N ALA A 118 -15.47 -3.15 -3.83
CA ALA A 118 -15.33 -3.68 -5.17
C ALA A 118 -13.84 -3.91 -5.43
N ALA A 119 -13.38 -5.14 -5.19
CA ALA A 119 -12.03 -5.55 -5.55
C ALA A 119 -11.80 -5.28 -7.05
N PRO A 120 -10.59 -4.86 -7.47
CA PRO A 120 -10.28 -4.64 -8.89
C PRO A 120 -10.46 -5.88 -9.79
N HIS A 121 -10.74 -7.05 -9.21
CA HIS A 121 -11.27 -8.25 -9.84
C HIS A 121 -12.30 -8.88 -8.88
N GLY A 122 -13.42 -9.36 -9.43
CA GLY A 122 -14.68 -9.66 -8.73
C GLY A 122 -14.65 -10.73 -7.64
N ASP A 123 -15.78 -10.79 -6.93
CA ASP A 123 -16.25 -11.72 -5.89
C ASP A 123 -15.24 -12.76 -5.39
N TYR A 124 -14.71 -12.51 -4.18
CA TYR A 124 -14.43 -13.60 -3.25
C TYR A 124 -15.77 -14.07 -2.68
N SER A 125 -16.47 -14.94 -3.39
CA SER A 125 -17.62 -15.66 -2.83
C SER A 125 -17.10 -16.64 -1.78
N ASP A 126 -17.45 -16.38 -0.52
CA ASP A 126 -17.44 -17.36 0.58
C ASP A 126 -18.40 -18.50 0.19
N ASP A 127 -17.87 -19.69 -0.10
CA ASP A 127 -18.63 -20.93 0.00
C ASP A 127 -18.14 -21.67 1.26
N ASP A 128 -19.03 -21.69 2.26
CA ASP A 128 -18.96 -22.51 3.45
C ASP A 128 -18.93 -24.00 3.08
N ASP A 129 -17.86 -24.72 3.43
CA ASP A 129 -17.92 -26.15 3.75
C ASP A 129 -16.72 -26.53 4.64
N TYR A 130 -16.87 -26.29 5.95
CA TYR A 130 -15.99 -26.82 6.99
C TYR A 130 -16.66 -28.07 7.60
N GLU A 131 -16.49 -29.24 7.00
CA GLU A 131 -16.64 -30.52 7.69
C GLU A 131 -15.28 -31.23 7.86
N GLU A 132 -14.74 -31.07 9.07
CA GLU A 132 -13.98 -32.00 9.91
C GLU A 132 -13.41 -33.30 9.28
N ARG A 133 -12.12 -33.28 8.86
CA ARG A 133 -11.11 -34.27 9.31
C ARG A 133 -9.65 -33.96 8.87
N GLY A 134 -8.77 -33.78 9.86
CA GLY A 134 -7.43 -34.40 9.91
C GLY A 134 -6.34 -34.05 8.89
N GLU A 135 -5.42 -33.21 9.38
CA GLU A 135 -3.95 -33.20 9.13
C GLU A 135 -3.35 -32.48 7.89
N LEU A 136 -2.37 -31.62 8.22
CA LEU A 136 -1.66 -30.64 7.41
C LEU A 136 -0.64 -31.28 6.46
N GLU A 137 -0.49 -30.74 5.23
CA GLU A 137 0.66 -29.89 4.87
C GLU A 137 0.56 -29.32 3.44
N SER A 138 1.11 -28.12 3.32
CA SER A 138 1.10 -27.13 2.24
C SER A 138 1.16 -27.61 0.80
N ASN A 139 0.30 -27.07 -0.08
CA ASN A 139 0.57 -26.96 -1.51
C ASN A 139 -0.06 -25.70 -2.11
N GLY A 140 0.77 -24.88 -2.76
CA GLY A 140 0.33 -23.77 -3.62
C GLY A 140 -0.27 -24.30 -4.92
N LEU A 141 -1.16 -23.51 -5.55
CA LEU A 141 -1.82 -23.92 -6.80
C LEU A 141 -1.76 -22.85 -7.89
N ILE A 142 -1.33 -23.32 -9.06
CA ILE A 142 -1.22 -22.64 -10.35
C ILE A 142 -2.60 -22.58 -11.03
N ILE A 143 -2.84 -21.46 -11.71
CA ILE A 143 -4.07 -21.09 -12.42
C ILE A 143 -4.19 -21.81 -13.76
N ARG A 144 -5.41 -22.29 -14.09
CA ARG A 144 -5.87 -22.48 -15.48
C ARG A 144 -7.28 -21.91 -15.63
N GLY A 145 -7.44 -21.04 -16.61
CA GLY A 145 -8.70 -20.35 -16.89
C GLY A 145 -9.46 -20.92 -18.10
N SER A 146 -10.74 -20.56 -18.15
CA SER A 146 -11.59 -20.36 -19.33
C SER A 146 -12.85 -19.67 -18.80
N SER A 147 -13.69 -18.96 -19.51
CA SER A 147 -13.76 -18.36 -20.85
C SER A 147 -15.08 -17.59 -20.80
N ASP A 148 -15.16 -16.45 -21.49
CA ASP A 148 -16.37 -15.69 -21.77
C ASP A 148 -16.92 -14.77 -20.66
N ALA A 149 -16.41 -13.54 -20.64
CA ALA A 149 -17.23 -12.36 -20.38
C ALA A 149 -16.66 -11.18 -21.16
N THR A 150 -17.55 -10.53 -21.89
CA THR A 150 -17.32 -9.52 -22.92
C THR A 150 -16.43 -8.36 -22.48
N GLU A 151 -15.55 -7.96 -23.40
CA GLU A 151 -14.84 -6.68 -23.36
C GLU A 151 -15.84 -5.53 -23.17
N ASP A 152 -15.38 -4.48 -22.49
CA ASP A 152 -16.03 -3.16 -22.44
C ASP A 152 -17.00 -2.90 -21.27
N SER A 153 -16.47 -2.92 -20.05
CA SER A 153 -17.02 -2.15 -18.90
C SER A 153 -15.95 -1.93 -17.83
N ARG A 154 -14.79 -1.37 -18.21
CA ARG A 154 -13.89 -0.77 -17.21
C ARG A 154 -14.48 0.58 -16.79
N PRO A 155 -14.76 0.84 -15.50
CA PRO A 155 -15.01 2.19 -15.05
C PRO A 155 -13.70 2.99 -15.24
N VAL A 156 -13.60 3.73 -16.35
CA VAL A 156 -12.52 4.67 -16.62
C VAL A 156 -12.72 5.88 -15.70
N GLY A 157 -12.34 5.72 -14.44
CA GLY A 157 -12.31 6.81 -13.47
C GLY A 157 -11.20 7.80 -13.81
N LYS A 158 -11.53 8.88 -14.53
CA LYS A 158 -10.77 10.13 -14.71
C LYS A 158 -9.22 10.06 -14.52
N ASN A 159 -8.54 9.15 -15.24
CA ASN A 159 -7.07 9.05 -15.24
C ASN A 159 -6.37 10.41 -15.53
N GLY A 160 -7.03 11.30 -16.28
CA GLY A 160 -6.51 12.62 -16.62
C GLY A 160 -6.38 13.63 -15.47
N SER A 161 -6.99 13.43 -14.30
CA SER A 161 -6.79 14.34 -13.14
C SER A 161 -5.60 13.92 -12.27
N ILE A 162 -5.41 12.63 -12.03
CA ILE A 162 -4.27 12.12 -11.26
C ILE A 162 -2.96 12.41 -12.00
N GLU A 163 -2.92 12.21 -13.33
CA GLU A 163 -1.73 12.56 -14.13
C GLU A 163 -1.36 14.05 -14.04
N LYS A 164 -2.34 14.95 -13.94
CA LYS A 164 -2.09 16.38 -13.75
C LYS A 164 -1.46 16.67 -12.38
N VAL A 165 -1.94 16.01 -11.33
CA VAL A 165 -1.34 16.11 -9.99
C VAL A 165 0.09 15.57 -10.02
N LEU A 166 0.30 14.38 -10.56
CA LEU A 166 1.64 13.77 -10.68
C LEU A 166 2.61 14.67 -11.46
N LYS A 167 2.17 15.25 -12.59
CA LYS A 167 2.97 16.23 -13.36
C LYS A 167 3.29 17.48 -12.54
N LYS A 168 2.31 18.05 -11.81
CA LYS A 168 2.51 19.24 -10.97
C LYS A 168 3.61 19.03 -9.92
N TYR A 169 3.65 17.85 -9.31
CA TYR A 169 4.64 17.52 -8.29
C TYR A 169 5.92 16.89 -8.87
N GLU A 170 6.06 16.79 -10.20
CA GLU A 170 7.16 16.10 -10.89
C GLU A 170 7.37 14.65 -10.41
N VAL A 171 6.26 13.97 -10.09
CA VAL A 171 6.24 12.57 -9.69
C VAL A 171 5.84 11.73 -10.90
N ARG A 172 6.62 10.69 -11.20
CA ARG A 172 6.30 9.78 -12.30
C ARG A 172 5.31 8.72 -11.82
N SER A 173 4.28 8.46 -12.61
CA SER A 173 3.41 7.30 -12.39
C SER A 173 4.21 6.01 -12.60
N LEU A 174 4.10 5.07 -11.67
CA LEU A 174 4.67 3.72 -11.82
C LEU A 174 3.80 2.82 -12.73
N LEU A 175 2.61 3.30 -13.12
CA LEU A 175 1.66 2.58 -13.98
C LEU A 175 1.92 2.80 -15.48
N THR A 176 2.89 3.66 -15.85
CA THR A 176 3.29 3.75 -17.26
C THR A 176 4.20 2.56 -17.59
N PRO A 177 3.81 1.65 -18.51
CA PRO A 177 4.68 0.56 -18.92
C PRO A 177 5.98 1.15 -19.49
N HIS A 178 7.10 0.55 -19.09
CA HIS A 178 8.37 0.74 -19.79
C HIS A 178 8.22 0.14 -21.19
N LEU A 179 8.12 1.00 -22.21
CA LEU A 179 8.42 0.66 -23.59
C LEU A 179 9.92 0.90 -23.83
#